data_AF-A0A9P6WMJ4-F1
#
_entry.id   AF-A0A9P6WMJ4-F1
#
_cell.length_a   1.000
_cell.length_b   1.000
_cell.length_c   1.000
_cell.angle_alpha   90.00
_cell.angle_beta   90.00
_cell.angle_gamma   90.00
#
_symmetry.space_group_name_H-M   'P 1'
#
loop_
_entity.id
_entity.type
_entity.pdbx_description
1 polymer ?
#
loop_
_entity_poly.entity_id
_entity_poly.type
_entity_poly.pdbx_seq_one_letter_code
_entity_poly.pdbx_strand_id
1 'polypeptide(L)'
;MESQTITLVLGAIVVLIIVNYLFLDENGNLTNGNSHNRSNGRRMRNIVVTSDMIESVRSIAPGLTTGQIRADLMESGSVQSTVDRYLSGALVPEDNNNHIITDNTINSTEFKYAYDTGKINVNKTSTKHGDGPFGGLTFEEKKQQMILENRKELSNKRDCDYIVI
;
A
#
# COMPACT_ATOMS: atom_id res chain seq x y z
N MET A 1 -67.77 8.06 9.14
CA MET A 1 -67.19 7.80 7.80
C MET A 1 -65.71 7.41 7.87
N GLU A 2 -65.06 7.48 9.04
CA GLU A 2 -63.61 7.28 9.19
C GLU A 2 -63.17 5.81 9.15
N SER A 3 -64.02 4.87 9.58
CA SER A 3 -63.70 3.44 9.57
C SER A 3 -63.58 2.87 8.16
N GLN A 4 -64.36 3.37 7.19
CA GLN A 4 -64.30 2.91 5.80
C GLN A 4 -62.99 3.30 5.12
N THR A 5 -62.46 4.49 5.41
CA THR A 5 -61.17 4.96 4.88
C THR A 5 -60.02 4.11 5.38
N ILE A 6 -60.01 3.76 6.68
CA ILE A 6 -58.95 2.94 7.27
C ILE A 6 -58.94 1.53 6.67
N THR A 7 -60.11 0.91 6.49
CA THR A 7 -60.22 -0.41 5.86
C THR A 7 -59.76 -0.40 4.40
N LEU A 8 -60.07 0.66 3.64
CA LEU A 8 -59.59 0.80 2.26
C LEU A 8 -58.08 0.98 2.18
N VAL A 9 -57.49 1.79 3.07
CA VAL A 9 -56.03 2.01 3.10
C VAL A 9 -55.30 0.72 3.48
N LEU A 10 -55.77 0.00 4.51
CA LEU A 10 -55.17 -1.27 4.92
C LEU A 10 -55.31 -2.34 3.83
N GLY A 11 -56.48 -2.42 3.18
CA GLY A 11 -56.71 -3.33 2.06
C GLY A 11 -55.77 -3.04 0.88
N ALA A 12 -55.58 -1.78 0.53
CA ALA A 12 -54.67 -1.37 -0.55
C ALA A 12 -53.22 -1.72 -0.27
N ILE A 13 -52.74 -1.56 0.97
CA ILE A 13 -51.37 -1.90 1.37
C ILE A 13 -51.13 -3.41 1.25
N VAL A 14 -52.06 -4.25 1.73
CA VAL A 14 -51.93 -5.71 1.65
C VAL A 14 -51.90 -6.19 0.20
N VAL A 15 -52.76 -5.63 -0.66
CA VAL A 15 -52.77 -5.95 -2.10
C VAL A 15 -51.45 -5.54 -2.76
N LEU A 16 -50.91 -4.36 -2.44
CA LEU A 16 -49.64 -3.88 -3.00
C LEU A 16 -48.47 -4.78 -2.59
N ILE A 17 -48.43 -5.26 -1.35
CA ILE A 17 -47.43 -6.22 -0.89
C ILE A 17 -47.51 -7.53 -1.68
N ILE A 18 -48.71 -8.07 -1.89
CA ILE A 18 -48.92 -9.33 -2.64
C ILE A 18 -48.53 -9.17 -4.11
N VAL A 19 -48.90 -8.04 -4.74
CA VAL A 19 -48.52 -7.75 -6.13
C VAL A 19 -47.01 -7.57 -6.24
N ASN A 20 -46.39 -6.85 -5.31
CA ASN A 20 -44.94 -6.69 -5.25
C ASN A 20 -44.25 -8.06 -5.07
N TYR A 21 -44.78 -8.94 -4.23
CA TYR A 21 -44.22 -10.27 -4.03
C TYR A 21 -44.37 -11.18 -5.26
N LEU A 22 -45.52 -11.11 -5.96
CA LEU A 22 -45.76 -11.88 -7.19
C LEU A 22 -44.96 -11.38 -8.40
N PHE A 23 -44.65 -10.09 -8.47
CA PHE A 23 -43.90 -9.49 -9.59
C PHE A 23 -42.39 -9.40 -9.38
N LEU A 24 -41.85 -9.62 -8.17
CA LEU A 24 -40.39 -9.55 -7.92
C LEU A 24 -39.63 -10.90 -7.98
N ASP A 25 -40.31 -12.04 -8.10
CA ASP A 25 -39.67 -13.37 -8.10
C ASP A 25 -39.42 -13.97 -9.50
N GLU A 26 -39.35 -13.14 -10.55
CA GLU A 26 -38.98 -13.57 -11.92
C GLU A 26 -37.65 -12.95 -12.40
N ASN A 27 -36.65 -12.86 -11.52
CA ASN A 27 -35.26 -12.60 -11.91
C ASN A 27 -34.29 -13.59 -11.24
N GLY A 28 -34.68 -14.86 -11.19
CA GLY A 28 -33.75 -15.98 -10.97
C GLY A 28 -32.85 -16.16 -12.20
N ASN A 29 -31.87 -15.27 -12.36
CA ASN A 29 -30.87 -15.37 -13.43
C ASN A 29 -29.91 -16.53 -13.11
N LEU A 30 -30.13 -17.66 -13.80
CA LEU A 30 -29.16 -18.71 -14.00
C LEU A 30 -27.97 -18.16 -14.81
N THR A 31 -26.92 -17.68 -14.14
CA THR A 31 -25.61 -17.57 -14.77
C THR A 31 -24.71 -18.70 -14.31
N ASN A 32 -24.76 -19.79 -15.08
CA ASN A 32 -23.67 -20.72 -15.28
C ASN A 32 -22.48 -19.93 -15.87
N GLY A 33 -21.63 -19.41 -15.00
CA GLY A 33 -20.43 -18.65 -15.35
C GLY A 33 -19.23 -19.35 -14.77
N ASN A 34 -18.60 -20.17 -15.60
CA ASN A 34 -17.29 -20.78 -15.39
C ASN A 34 -16.31 -19.74 -14.80
N SER A 35 -16.17 -19.72 -13.48
CA SER A 35 -15.29 -18.81 -12.76
C SER A 35 -13.85 -19.27 -12.98
N HIS A 36 -13.34 -18.91 -14.15
CA HIS A 36 -11.93 -18.78 -14.36
C HIS A 36 -11.45 -17.81 -13.29
N ASN A 37 -10.84 -18.38 -12.26
CA ASN A 37 -10.01 -17.70 -11.29
C ASN A 37 -8.80 -17.15 -12.07
N ARG A 38 -9.05 -16.16 -12.93
CA ARG A 38 -8.03 -15.26 -13.46
C ARG A 38 -7.52 -14.58 -12.21
N SER A 39 -6.40 -15.08 -11.72
CA SER A 39 -5.43 -14.32 -10.97
C SER A 39 -5.18 -13.04 -11.76
N ASN A 40 -6.05 -12.07 -11.54
CA ASN A 40 -5.96 -10.74 -12.05
C ASN A 40 -4.73 -10.21 -11.33
N GLY A 41 -3.57 -10.40 -11.98
CA GLY A 41 -2.29 -10.02 -11.45
C GLY A 41 -2.46 -8.62 -10.93
N ARG A 42 -2.34 -8.47 -9.60
CA ARG A 42 -2.32 -7.18 -8.93
C ARG A 42 -1.14 -6.47 -9.57
N ARG A 43 -1.39 -5.77 -10.66
CA ARG A 43 -0.46 -4.80 -11.23
C ARG A 43 -0.25 -3.87 -10.06
N MET A 44 0.87 -4.04 -9.37
CA MET A 44 1.31 -3.15 -8.32
C MET A 44 1.37 -1.80 -9.00
N ARG A 45 0.30 -1.04 -8.82
CA ARG A 45 0.24 0.35 -9.26
C ARG A 45 1.33 0.96 -8.39
N ASN A 46 2.48 1.29 -8.99
CA ASN A 46 3.52 2.00 -8.30
C ASN A 46 2.92 3.35 -7.90
N ILE A 47 2.38 3.40 -6.69
CA ILE A 47 1.82 4.63 -6.13
C ILE A 47 3.03 5.47 -5.73
N VAL A 48 3.30 6.47 -6.56
CA VAL A 48 4.31 7.47 -6.24
C VAL A 48 3.66 8.47 -5.30
N VAL A 49 4.09 8.46 -4.05
CA VAL A 49 3.68 9.47 -3.07
C VAL A 49 4.51 10.72 -3.29
N THR A 50 3.84 11.84 -3.57
CA THR A 50 4.49 13.16 -3.72
C THR A 50 4.55 13.89 -2.38
N SER A 51 5.49 14.83 -2.25
CA SER A 51 5.62 15.67 -1.05
C SER A 51 4.34 16.50 -0.79
N ASP A 52 3.64 16.91 -1.84
CA ASP A 52 2.40 17.70 -1.73
C ASP A 52 1.26 16.89 -1.09
N MET A 53 1.19 15.58 -1.36
CA MET A 53 0.22 14.69 -0.72
C MET A 53 0.48 14.58 0.78
N ILE A 54 1.76 14.51 1.17
CA ILE A 54 2.17 14.44 2.57
C ILE A 54 1.82 15.75 3.29
N GLU A 55 2.13 16.89 2.69
CA GLU A 55 1.88 18.21 3.31
C GLU A 55 0.39 18.47 3.48
N SER A 56 -0.42 18.06 2.50
CA SER A 56 -1.89 18.14 2.58
C SER A 56 -2.43 17.36 3.78
N VAL A 57 -1.99 16.11 3.97
CA VAL A 57 -2.40 15.31 5.14
C VAL A 57 -1.89 15.94 6.44
N ARG A 58 -0.64 16.40 6.47
CA ARG A 58 0.00 16.98 7.66
C ARG A 58 -0.72 18.23 8.16
N SER A 59 -1.27 19.04 7.26
CA SER A 59 -2.06 20.22 7.61
C SER A 59 -3.32 19.88 8.43
N ILE A 60 -3.86 18.67 8.26
CA ILE A 60 -5.07 18.17 8.95
C ILE A 60 -4.69 17.27 10.14
N ALA A 61 -3.62 16.50 10.01
CA ALA A 61 -3.17 15.50 10.97
C ALA A 61 -1.73 15.81 11.46
N PRO A 62 -1.53 16.87 12.26
CA PRO A 62 -0.20 17.29 12.70
C PRO A 62 0.48 16.30 13.66
N GLY A 63 -0.30 15.39 14.28
CA GLY A 63 0.21 14.35 15.18
C GLY A 63 0.82 13.14 14.49
N LEU A 64 0.66 13.01 13.16
CA LEU A 64 1.25 11.91 12.41
C LEU A 64 2.66 12.26 11.93
N THR A 65 3.57 11.29 12.00
CA THR A 65 4.91 11.46 11.45
C THR A 65 4.88 11.39 9.92
N THR A 66 5.83 12.04 9.26
CA THR A 66 5.95 11.99 7.80
C THR A 66 6.12 10.56 7.29
N GLY A 67 6.79 9.69 8.06
CA GLY A 67 6.95 8.28 7.74
C GLY A 67 5.63 7.52 7.73
N GLN A 68 4.81 7.72 8.77
CA GLN A 68 3.47 7.13 8.87
C GLN A 68 2.56 7.60 7.74
N ILE A 69 2.48 8.91 7.51
CA ILE A 69 1.68 9.49 6.41
C ILE A 69 2.11 8.89 5.07
N ARG A 70 3.42 8.77 4.82
CA ARG A 70 3.94 8.20 3.58
C ARG A 70 3.59 6.73 3.41
N ALA A 71 3.81 5.91 4.44
CA ALA A 71 3.47 4.49 4.41
C ALA A 71 1.98 4.30 4.11
N ASP A 72 1.17 5.12 4.75
CA ASP A 72 -0.27 5.08 4.65
C ASP A 72 -0.80 5.53 3.28
N LEU A 73 -0.18 6.55 2.68
CA LEU A 73 -0.46 6.99 1.31
C LEU A 73 0.03 5.97 0.27
N MET A 74 1.09 5.22 0.55
CA MET A 74 1.54 4.12 -0.32
C MET A 74 0.54 2.97 -0.33
N GLU A 75 -0.17 2.73 0.78
CA GLU A 75 -1.22 1.72 0.88
C GLU A 75 -2.56 2.21 0.30
N SER A 76 -3.04 3.37 0.76
CA SER A 76 -4.36 3.90 0.41
C SER A 76 -4.40 4.56 -0.97
N GLY A 77 -3.27 5.10 -1.44
CA GLY A 77 -3.18 5.83 -2.69
C GLY A 77 -3.88 7.18 -2.73
N SER A 78 -4.41 7.66 -1.61
CA SER A 78 -5.29 8.83 -1.56
C SER A 78 -5.14 9.61 -0.26
N VAL A 79 -4.94 10.91 -0.38
CA VAL A 79 -4.94 11.86 0.75
C VAL A 79 -6.23 11.77 1.55
N GLN A 80 -7.38 11.72 0.86
CA GLN A 80 -8.68 11.67 1.51
C GLN A 80 -8.82 10.41 2.37
N SER A 81 -8.42 9.26 1.82
CA SER A 81 -8.50 7.99 2.56
C SER A 81 -7.58 7.98 3.78
N THR A 82 -6.39 8.56 3.68
CA THR A 82 -5.47 8.72 4.82
C THR A 82 -6.09 9.60 5.91
N VAL A 83 -6.68 10.74 5.53
CA VAL A 83 -7.33 11.66 6.47
C VAL A 83 -8.53 10.99 7.14
N ASP A 84 -9.38 10.31 6.38
CA ASP A 84 -10.55 9.62 6.92
C ASP A 84 -10.15 8.56 7.96
N ARG A 85 -9.07 7.80 7.69
CA ARG A 85 -8.54 6.82 8.64
C ARG A 85 -7.90 7.45 9.88
N TYR A 86 -7.30 8.64 9.75
CA TYR A 86 -6.81 9.39 10.90
C TYR A 86 -7.97 9.87 11.79
N LEU A 87 -9.00 10.47 11.18
CA LEU A 87 -10.16 10.98 11.90
C LEU A 87 -11.00 9.86 12.54
N SER A 88 -11.04 8.67 11.93
CA SER A 88 -11.68 7.49 12.52
C SER A 88 -10.86 6.83 13.63
N GLY A 89 -9.62 7.28 13.87
CA GLY A 89 -8.71 6.71 14.86
C GLY A 89 -8.02 5.41 14.42
N ALA A 90 -8.17 5.01 13.15
CA ALA A 90 -7.45 3.87 12.57
C ALA A 90 -5.95 4.17 12.37
N LEU A 91 -5.57 5.43 12.15
CA LEU A 91 -4.19 5.90 12.32
C LEU A 91 -4.05 6.62 13.64
N VAL A 92 -3.24 6.04 14.53
CA VAL A 92 -2.94 6.61 15.83
C VAL A 92 -1.64 7.43 15.73
N PRO A 93 -1.63 8.68 16.23
CA PRO A 93 -0.40 9.44 16.43
C PRO A 93 0.63 8.63 17.21
N GLU A 94 1.88 8.65 16.79
CA GLU A 94 2.96 8.04 17.56
C GLU A 94 3.12 8.84 18.85
N ASP A 95 2.87 8.21 20.01
CA ASP A 95 3.18 8.85 21.27
C ASP A 95 4.70 8.87 21.43
N ASN A 96 5.25 10.07 21.49
CA ASN A 96 6.68 10.34 21.54
C ASN A 96 7.35 9.85 22.86
N ASN A 97 6.68 9.00 23.63
CA ASN A 97 7.08 8.56 24.97
C ASN A 97 7.28 7.04 25.14
N ASN A 98 6.89 6.16 24.19
CA ASN A 98 7.06 4.71 24.36
C ASN A 98 7.64 4.02 23.11
N HIS A 99 8.92 4.27 22.83
CA HIS A 99 9.68 3.37 21.97
C HIS A 99 10.11 2.12 22.77
N ILE A 100 9.18 1.18 22.99
CA ILE A 100 9.58 -0.21 23.21
C ILE A 100 9.96 -0.75 21.83
N ILE A 101 11.27 -0.85 21.61
CA ILE A 101 11.86 -1.59 20.51
C ILE A 101 11.33 -3.03 20.59
N THR A 102 10.37 -3.37 19.74
CA THR A 102 10.09 -4.77 19.41
C THR A 102 11.03 -5.15 18.27
N ASP A 103 12.10 -5.83 18.64
CA ASP A 103 13.04 -6.48 17.73
C ASP A 103 12.31 -7.51 16.86
N ASN A 104 11.85 -7.08 15.69
CA ASN A 104 11.83 -7.88 14.46
C ASN A 104 11.44 -7.03 13.24
N THR A 105 12.23 -6.02 12.91
CA THR A 105 12.32 -5.51 11.52
C THR A 105 13.69 -4.85 11.35
N ILE A 106 14.68 -5.67 10.99
CA ILE A 106 15.96 -5.19 10.48
C ILE A 106 15.66 -4.47 9.15
N ASN A 107 15.67 -3.14 9.19
CA ASN A 107 16.07 -2.17 8.16
C ASN A 107 15.31 -0.82 8.27
N SER A 108 15.21 -0.27 9.48
CA SER A 108 15.02 1.17 9.67
C SER A 108 16.40 1.81 9.87
N THR A 109 17.03 2.22 8.77
CA THR A 109 18.07 3.25 8.87
C THR A 109 17.37 4.56 9.17
N GLU A 110 17.51 4.95 10.43
CA GLU A 110 17.35 6.28 11.02
C GLU A 110 17.61 7.43 10.02
N PHE A 111 16.56 7.89 9.33
CA PHE A 111 16.60 9.19 8.64
C PHE A 111 16.34 10.28 9.68
N LYS A 112 17.41 10.71 10.36
CA LYS A 112 17.46 11.99 11.07
C LYS A 112 17.49 13.13 10.05
N TYR A 113 16.36 13.82 9.87
CA TYR A 113 16.37 15.13 9.21
C TYR A 113 16.89 16.16 10.20
N ALA A 114 18.20 16.38 10.19
CA ALA A 114 18.81 17.58 10.75
C ALA A 114 18.58 18.73 9.76
N TYR A 115 17.81 19.74 10.15
CA TYR A 115 17.91 21.05 9.50
C TYR A 115 19.19 21.70 10.04
N ASP A 116 20.33 21.40 9.41
CA ASP A 116 21.59 22.05 9.72
C ASP A 116 21.90 23.07 8.63
N THR A 117 21.67 24.33 8.96
CA THR A 117 22.12 25.48 8.17
C THR A 117 23.60 25.71 8.48
N GLY A 118 24.45 24.80 8.02
CA GLY A 118 25.87 24.86 8.30
C GLY A 118 26.64 24.07 7.26
N LYS A 119 27.46 24.75 6.48
CA LYS A 119 28.35 24.18 5.45
C LYS A 119 29.18 23.03 6.02
N ILE A 120 28.86 21.78 5.68
CA ILE A 120 29.72 20.62 5.99
C ILE A 120 30.51 20.25 4.73
N ASN A 121 31.82 20.47 4.78
CA ASN A 121 32.78 19.87 3.85
C ASN A 121 32.79 18.35 4.08
N VAL A 122 32.18 17.59 3.17
CA VAL A 122 32.13 16.13 3.23
C VAL A 122 33.44 15.56 2.70
N ASN A 123 34.45 15.49 3.56
CA ASN A 123 35.60 14.60 3.34
C ASN A 123 35.16 13.18 3.70
N LYS A 124 34.63 12.46 2.72
CA LYS A 124 34.11 11.09 2.84
C LYS A 124 35.26 10.11 3.01
N THR A 125 35.73 9.88 4.25
CA THR A 125 36.67 8.80 4.55
C THR A 125 35.93 7.50 4.81
N SER A 126 36.24 6.54 3.95
CA SER A 126 35.83 5.14 3.90
C SER A 126 35.96 4.45 5.26
N THR A 127 34.86 4.06 5.88
CA THR A 127 34.88 3.07 6.98
C THR A 127 34.94 1.68 6.37
N LYS A 128 36.17 1.16 6.29
CA LYS A 128 36.46 -0.26 6.06
C LYS A 128 35.88 -1.08 7.20
N HIS A 129 34.92 -1.96 6.93
CA HIS A 129 34.67 -3.17 7.71
C HIS A 129 33.92 -4.19 6.84
N GLY A 130 34.37 -5.44 6.85
CA GLY A 130 33.55 -6.58 6.42
C GLY A 130 34.33 -7.68 5.70
N ASP A 131 34.70 -8.72 6.45
CA ASP A 131 35.22 -10.01 5.97
C ASP A 131 34.14 -10.79 5.21
N GLY A 132 33.82 -10.33 3.99
CA GLY A 132 32.88 -10.98 3.08
C GLY A 132 33.35 -10.86 1.64
N PRO A 133 32.73 -11.58 0.68
CA PRO A 133 33.18 -11.63 -0.72
C PRO A 133 33.19 -10.27 -1.44
N PHE A 134 32.61 -9.23 -0.82
CA PHE A 134 32.55 -7.85 -1.33
C PHE A 134 33.12 -6.83 -0.32
N GLY A 135 34.01 -7.28 0.57
CA GLY A 135 34.62 -6.44 1.60
C GLY A 135 35.48 -5.31 1.01
N GLY A 136 35.29 -4.09 1.49
CA GLY A 136 36.14 -2.94 1.16
C GLY A 136 35.73 -2.10 -0.06
N LEU A 137 34.67 -2.50 -0.78
CA LEU A 137 34.12 -1.73 -1.90
C LEU A 137 33.04 -0.75 -1.43
N THR A 138 32.93 0.39 -2.11
CA THR A 138 31.81 1.30 -1.90
C THR A 138 30.50 0.65 -2.34
N PHE A 139 29.36 1.14 -1.84
CA PHE A 139 28.04 0.63 -2.24
C PHE A 139 27.84 0.62 -3.76
N GLU A 140 28.38 1.62 -4.46
CA GLU A 140 28.24 1.74 -5.91
C GLU A 140 29.08 0.67 -6.63
N GLU A 141 30.32 0.46 -6.21
CA GLU A 141 31.18 -0.59 -6.77
C GLU A 141 30.64 -1.99 -6.48
N LYS A 142 30.13 -2.21 -5.27
CA LYS A 142 29.48 -3.48 -4.89
C LYS A 142 28.26 -3.77 -5.76
N LYS A 143 27.44 -2.75 -6.02
CA LYS A 143 26.29 -2.87 -6.92
C LYS A 143 26.74 -3.20 -8.35
N GLN A 144 27.78 -2.54 -8.84
CA GLN A 144 28.32 -2.82 -10.18
C GLN A 144 28.87 -4.24 -10.29
N GLN A 145 29.61 -4.71 -9.28
CA GLN A 145 30.16 -6.07 -9.26
C GLN A 145 29.07 -7.14 -9.27
N MET A 146 28.03 -6.99 -8.45
CA MET A 146 26.89 -7.90 -8.42
C MET A 146 26.14 -7.96 -9.76
N ILE A 147 25.97 -6.81 -10.43
CA ILE A 147 25.32 -6.76 -11.75
C ILE A 147 26.19 -7.46 -12.80
N LEU A 148 27.51 -7.26 -12.76
CA LEU A 148 28.44 -7.87 -13.70
C LEU A 148 28.48 -9.40 -13.55
N GLU A 149 28.49 -9.88 -12.32
CA GLU A 149 28.46 -11.31 -11.99
C GLU A 149 27.17 -11.97 -12.49
N ASN A 150 26.00 -11.42 -12.15
CA ASN A 150 24.72 -11.93 -12.62
C ASN A 150 24.62 -11.93 -14.16
N ARG A 151 25.20 -10.93 -14.84
CA ARG A 151 25.24 -10.90 -16.31
C ARG A 151 26.10 -12.01 -16.91
N LYS A 152 27.22 -12.36 -16.26
CA LYS A 152 28.11 -13.44 -16.70
C LYS A 152 27.47 -14.81 -16.48
N GLU A 153 26.75 -15.00 -15.38
CA GLU A 153 25.97 -16.23 -15.15
C GLU A 153 24.90 -16.43 -16.23
N LEU A 154 24.21 -15.35 -16.60
CA LEU A 154 23.18 -15.38 -17.65
C LEU A 154 23.76 -15.61 -19.06
N SER A 155 25.01 -15.25 -19.34
CA SER A 155 25.62 -15.63 -20.63
C SER A 155 25.96 -17.10 -20.66
N ASN A 156 26.62 -17.61 -19.60
CA ASN A 156 27.06 -19.00 -19.56
C ASN A 156 25.88 -19.99 -19.58
N LYS A 157 24.75 -19.63 -18.95
CA LYS A 157 23.53 -20.44 -19.01
C LYS A 157 22.90 -20.48 -20.41
N ARG A 158 23.01 -19.39 -21.18
CA ARG A 158 22.50 -19.34 -22.57
C ARG A 158 23.34 -20.19 -23.53
N ASP A 159 24.62 -20.35 -23.24
CA ASP A 159 25.51 -21.19 -24.04
C ASP A 159 25.27 -22.70 -23.77
N CYS A 160 24.84 -23.07 -22.56
CA CYS A 160 24.45 -24.46 -22.24
C CYS A 160 23.12 -24.92 -22.87
N ASP A 161 22.24 -23.99 -23.26
CA ASP A 161 21.00 -24.30 -23.98
C ASP A 161 21.21 -24.42 -25.52
N TYR A 162 22.43 -24.19 -26.01
CA TYR A 162 22.77 -24.19 -27.44
C TYR A 162 23.65 -25.38 -27.90
N ILE A 163 23.60 -26.51 -27.19
CA ILE A 163 24.09 -27.80 -27.68
C ILE A 163 22.92 -28.78 -27.77
N VAL A 164 22.12 -28.62 -28.84
CA VAL A 164 21.29 -29.68 -29.40
C VAL A 164 21.51 -29.66 -30.92
N ILE A 165 22.59 -30.31 -31.36
CA ILE A 165 22.66 -31.11 -32.60
C ILE A 165 23.59 -32.30 -32.31
#